data_AF-A0A8T6EGV6-F1
#
_entry.id   AF-A0A8T6EGV6-F1
#
_cell.length_a   1.000
_cell.length_b   1.000
_cell.length_c   1.000
_cell.angle_alpha   90.00
_cell.angle_beta   90.00
_cell.angle_gamma   90.00
#
_symmetry.space_group_name_H-M   'P 1'
#
loop_
_entity.id
_entity.type
_entity.pdbx_description
1 polymer ?
#
loop_
_entity_poly.entity_id
_entity_poly.type
_entity_poly.pdbx_seq_one_letter_code
_entity_poly.pdbx_strand_id
1 'polypeptide(L)'
;MSSFECVKWSKFFGSFVVVLLGLSLWGASDSDWDLEPMKPNLRDKDSLQRGLGLYVNFCLGCHSLQYRRYERTAKDLGDIPKDLMLENVIFTGQPIGGYMKSSMSKEDAKNWFGAAPPDLTMVTRVRSPKWVYNFLKTFYIDDKRPFGVNNKVFPNVGMPHVLLPLQGFAVEDCFGYEAVDLMELESILREKKLEGILTRTDRETEVEPWDRLEGREPNCPELTTIPETGLYNVEQFDQAAYDLANFLHYMGDPSREIRQSMGGYVIVFLVILTIFAYFLKREYWKDVPKSPPRVRKEHTSEL
;
A
#
# COMPACT_ATOMS: atom_id res chain seq x y z
N MET A 1 30.99 34.69 -35.13
CA MET A 1 30.94 33.24 -34.83
C MET A 1 31.43 33.04 -33.41
N SER A 2 30.50 32.69 -32.53
CA SER A 2 30.62 32.68 -31.07
C SER A 2 31.59 31.61 -30.56
N SER A 3 32.45 32.03 -29.65
CA SER A 3 33.34 31.22 -28.82
C SER A 3 32.59 30.15 -28.04
N PHE A 4 32.76 28.88 -28.43
CA PHE A 4 32.42 27.76 -27.57
C PHE A 4 33.46 27.66 -26.46
N GLU A 5 33.11 28.16 -25.27
CA GLU A 5 33.93 27.98 -24.08
C GLU A 5 34.05 26.48 -23.74
N CYS A 6 35.28 26.03 -23.55
CA CYS A 6 35.61 24.70 -23.09
C CYS A 6 35.14 24.56 -21.63
N VAL A 7 33.95 23.99 -21.44
CA VAL A 7 33.35 23.75 -20.13
C VAL A 7 34.28 22.83 -19.32
N LYS A 8 34.83 23.33 -18.21
CA LYS A 8 35.63 22.55 -17.25
C LYS A 8 34.79 21.41 -16.66
N TRP A 9 34.99 20.19 -17.18
CA TRP A 9 34.32 18.96 -16.75
C TRP A 9 34.47 18.62 -15.26
N SER A 10 35.46 19.18 -14.55
CA SER A 10 35.64 18.95 -13.11
C SER A 10 34.55 19.60 -12.24
N LYS A 11 33.86 20.63 -12.74
CA LYS A 11 32.74 21.28 -12.03
C LYS A 11 31.40 20.59 -12.27
N PHE A 12 31.28 19.76 -13.30
CA PHE A 12 30.04 19.04 -13.62
C PHE A 12 29.81 17.80 -12.73
N PHE A 13 30.89 17.11 -12.31
CA PHE A 13 30.77 15.96 -11.40
C PHE A 13 30.32 16.36 -9.99
N GLY A 14 30.76 17.51 -9.48
CA GLY A 14 30.33 18.03 -8.17
C GLY A 14 28.85 18.41 -8.14
N SER A 15 28.31 18.89 -9.27
CA SER A 15 26.90 19.31 -9.34
C SER A 15 25.92 18.14 -9.53
N PHE A 16 26.36 17.00 -10.08
CA PHE A 16 25.49 15.83 -10.27
C PHE A 16 25.27 15.04 -8.97
N VAL A 17 26.25 15.05 -8.05
CA VAL A 17 26.13 14.40 -6.73
C VAL A 17 25.17 15.17 -5.81
N VAL A 18 25.13 16.50 -5.91
CA VAL A 18 24.22 17.34 -5.10
C VAL A 18 22.76 17.24 -5.57
N VAL A 19 22.52 16.99 -6.86
CA VAL A 19 21.16 16.78 -7.40
C VAL A 19 20.60 15.39 -7.01
N LEU A 20 21.45 14.37 -6.85
CA LEU A 20 21.01 13.03 -6.41
C LEU A 20 20.71 12.94 -4.91
N LEU A 21 21.30 13.81 -4.08
CA LEU A 21 21.06 13.89 -2.64
C LEU A 21 19.79 14.69 -2.26
N GLY A 22 19.20 15.45 -3.19
CA GLY A 22 18.02 16.29 -2.94
C GLY A 22 16.66 15.63 -3.15
N LEU A 23 16.61 14.36 -3.60
CA LEU A 23 15.36 13.69 -4.00
C LEU A 23 14.78 12.71 -2.95
N SER A 24 15.25 12.75 -1.71
CA SER A 24 14.80 11.85 -0.63
C SER A 24 13.66 12.41 0.24
N LEU A 25 12.85 13.34 -0.28
CA LEU A 25 11.57 13.69 0.35
C LEU A 25 10.48 12.78 -0.24
N TRP A 26 10.44 11.54 0.22
CA TRP A 26 9.27 10.69 0.03
C TRP A 26 8.11 11.28 0.81
N GLY A 27 7.01 11.57 0.11
CA GLY A 27 5.75 11.94 0.74
C GLY A 27 5.27 10.80 1.63
N ALA A 28 5.33 11.02 2.94
CA ALA A 28 4.55 10.24 3.87
C ALA A 28 3.07 10.52 3.56
N SER A 29 2.29 9.46 3.35
CA SER A 29 0.84 9.59 3.45
C SER A 29 0.57 9.92 4.92
N ASP A 30 0.24 11.18 5.18
CA ASP A 30 0.02 11.74 6.51
C ASP A 30 -1.20 11.04 7.13
N SER A 31 -0.93 10.05 7.99
CA SER A 31 -1.91 9.47 8.90
C SER A 31 -1.33 9.61 10.30
N ASP A 32 -2.11 10.15 11.23
CA ASP A 32 -1.70 10.32 12.64
C ASP A 32 -1.55 8.98 13.38
N TRP A 33 -1.97 7.88 12.75
CA TRP A 33 -1.79 6.52 13.24
C TRP A 33 -0.39 5.98 12.94
N ASP A 34 0.23 5.31 13.91
CA ASP A 34 1.50 4.62 13.70
C ASP A 34 1.29 3.38 12.82
N LEU A 35 1.63 3.52 11.54
CA LEU A 35 1.44 2.47 10.56
C LEU A 35 2.47 1.36 10.78
N GLU A 36 1.98 0.14 11.04
CA GLU A 36 2.81 -1.05 11.09
C GLU A 36 3.56 -1.27 9.75
N PRO A 37 4.79 -1.81 9.79
CA PRO A 37 5.54 -2.09 8.59
C PRO A 37 4.91 -3.25 7.81
N MET A 38 4.76 -3.07 6.49
CA MET A 38 4.33 -4.14 5.57
C MET A 38 5.28 -4.18 4.38
N LYS A 39 5.84 -5.36 4.10
CA LYS A 39 6.71 -5.60 2.94
C LYS A 39 6.01 -6.55 1.97
N PRO A 40 5.53 -6.07 0.81
CA PRO A 40 4.84 -6.94 -0.15
C PRO A 40 5.81 -7.95 -0.77
N ASN A 41 5.30 -9.16 -1.05
CA ASN A 41 6.04 -10.23 -1.71
C ASN A 41 5.28 -10.72 -2.96
N LEU A 42 5.73 -10.29 -4.14
CA LEU A 42 5.10 -10.63 -5.43
C LEU A 42 5.40 -12.06 -5.91
N ARG A 43 6.34 -12.74 -5.26
CA ARG A 43 6.71 -14.13 -5.55
C ARG A 43 5.84 -15.14 -4.83
N ASP A 44 5.21 -14.73 -3.74
CA ASP A 44 4.27 -15.55 -2.99
C ASP A 44 2.94 -15.61 -3.75
N LYS A 45 2.83 -16.60 -4.65
CA LYS A 45 1.62 -16.77 -5.47
C LYS A 45 0.42 -17.15 -4.63
N ASP A 46 0.62 -17.91 -3.55
CA ASP A 46 -0.47 -18.32 -2.67
C ASP A 46 -1.08 -17.12 -1.95
N SER A 47 -0.25 -16.19 -1.45
CA SER A 47 -0.70 -14.91 -0.91
C SER A 47 -1.48 -14.09 -1.93
N LEU A 48 -0.97 -13.98 -3.17
CA LEU A 48 -1.68 -13.25 -4.23
C LEU A 48 -3.01 -13.90 -4.62
N GLN A 49 -3.10 -15.23 -4.61
CA GLN A 49 -4.33 -15.97 -4.90
C GLN A 49 -5.36 -15.82 -3.77
N ARG A 50 -4.95 -15.91 -2.49
CA ARG A 50 -5.83 -15.62 -1.35
C ARG A 50 -6.32 -14.18 -1.38
N GLY A 51 -5.44 -13.23 -1.69
CA GLY A 51 -5.79 -11.82 -1.86
C GLY A 51 -6.75 -11.57 -3.03
N LEU A 52 -6.61 -12.29 -4.15
CA LEU A 52 -7.60 -12.28 -5.24
C LEU A 52 -8.97 -12.75 -4.74
N GLY A 53 -9.00 -13.87 -4.01
CA GLY A 53 -10.23 -14.40 -3.40
C GLY A 53 -10.90 -13.39 -2.47
N LEU A 54 -10.13 -12.78 -1.56
CA LEU A 54 -10.65 -11.74 -0.66
C LEU A 54 -11.17 -10.53 -1.44
N TYR A 55 -10.45 -10.09 -2.47
CA TYR A 55 -10.88 -8.96 -3.30
C TYR A 55 -12.21 -9.23 -4.00
N VAL A 56 -12.38 -10.40 -4.63
CA VAL A 56 -13.62 -10.68 -5.38
C VAL A 56 -14.83 -10.86 -4.47
N ASN A 57 -14.64 -11.39 -3.26
CA ASN A 57 -15.71 -11.65 -2.32
C ASN A 57 -16.11 -10.39 -1.52
N PHE A 58 -15.16 -9.54 -1.13
CA PHE A 58 -15.43 -8.41 -0.23
C PHE A 58 -15.32 -7.03 -0.89
N CYS A 59 -14.54 -6.90 -1.97
CA CYS A 59 -14.22 -5.59 -2.54
C CYS A 59 -14.88 -5.35 -3.89
N LEU A 60 -14.92 -6.35 -4.79
CA LEU A 60 -15.35 -6.20 -6.19
C LEU A 60 -16.80 -5.73 -6.33
N GLY A 61 -17.66 -6.01 -5.34
CA GLY A 61 -19.02 -5.47 -5.30
C GLY A 61 -19.05 -3.94 -5.37
N CYS A 62 -18.06 -3.26 -4.79
CA CYS A 62 -18.01 -1.80 -4.73
C CYS A 62 -16.86 -1.18 -5.52
N HIS A 63 -15.72 -1.85 -5.53
CA HIS A 63 -14.49 -1.37 -6.13
C HIS A 63 -14.22 -2.08 -7.45
N SER A 64 -13.64 -1.34 -8.40
CA SER A 64 -13.14 -1.91 -9.64
C SER A 64 -11.63 -2.05 -9.61
N LEU A 65 -11.12 -2.98 -10.42
CA LEU A 65 -9.75 -2.98 -10.94
C LEU A 65 -9.83 -2.78 -12.45
N GLN A 66 -10.39 -1.64 -12.87
CA GLN A 66 -10.91 -1.45 -14.23
C GLN A 66 -9.84 -1.52 -15.34
N TYR A 67 -8.55 -1.43 -15.00
CA TYR A 67 -7.44 -1.58 -15.96
C TYR A 67 -6.76 -2.96 -15.88
N ARG A 68 -7.37 -3.92 -15.19
CA ARG A 68 -6.84 -5.29 -15.02
C ARG A 68 -7.81 -6.30 -15.59
N ARG A 69 -7.28 -7.21 -16.40
CA ARG A 69 -8.03 -8.32 -17.00
C ARG A 69 -7.92 -9.57 -16.13
N TYR A 70 -8.99 -10.35 -16.04
CA TYR A 70 -8.97 -11.62 -15.29
C TYR A 70 -7.95 -12.60 -15.88
N GLU A 71 -7.88 -12.73 -17.21
CA GLU A 71 -6.97 -13.64 -17.89
C GLU A 71 -5.50 -13.37 -17.56
N ARG A 72 -5.08 -12.10 -17.59
CA ARG A 72 -3.70 -11.74 -17.24
C ARG A 72 -3.41 -12.02 -15.77
N THR A 73 -4.39 -11.77 -14.91
CA THR A 73 -4.30 -12.05 -13.48
C THR A 73 -4.12 -13.54 -13.23
N ALA A 74 -4.94 -14.38 -13.83
CA ALA A 74 -4.86 -15.84 -13.74
C ALA A 74 -3.47 -16.37 -14.12
N LYS A 75 -2.93 -15.88 -15.25
CA LYS A 75 -1.60 -16.23 -15.74
C LYS A 75 -0.49 -15.87 -14.75
N ASP A 76 -0.47 -14.61 -14.31
CA ASP A 76 0.62 -14.09 -13.48
C ASP A 76 0.59 -14.60 -12.02
N LEU A 77 -0.57 -15.08 -11.55
CA LEU A 77 -0.77 -15.65 -10.22
C LEU A 77 -0.48 -17.16 -10.14
N GLY A 78 0.15 -17.74 -11.16
CA GLY A 78 0.54 -19.15 -11.20
C GLY A 78 -0.28 -19.98 -12.18
N ASP A 79 -0.63 -19.40 -13.33
CA ASP A 79 -1.36 -20.07 -14.41
C ASP A 79 -2.67 -20.74 -13.92
N ILE A 80 -3.49 -19.99 -13.17
CA ILE A 80 -4.77 -20.49 -12.67
C ILE A 80 -5.65 -20.95 -13.84
N PRO A 81 -6.15 -22.21 -13.80
CA PRO A 81 -7.04 -22.75 -14.83
C PRO A 81 -8.27 -21.87 -15.09
N LYS A 82 -8.65 -21.77 -16.37
CA LYS A 82 -9.74 -20.89 -16.83
C LYS A 82 -11.09 -21.26 -16.20
N ASP A 83 -11.37 -22.54 -16.09
CA ASP A 83 -12.55 -23.11 -15.42
C ASP A 83 -12.64 -22.64 -13.96
N LEU A 84 -11.54 -22.73 -13.20
CA LEU A 84 -11.51 -22.24 -11.82
C LEU A 84 -11.75 -20.73 -11.72
N MET A 85 -11.20 -19.95 -12.66
CA MET A 85 -11.45 -18.50 -12.71
C MET A 85 -12.93 -18.18 -13.00
N LEU A 86 -13.55 -18.93 -13.91
CA LEU A 86 -14.95 -18.70 -14.26
C LEU A 86 -15.90 -19.13 -13.14
N GLU A 87 -15.59 -20.21 -12.43
CA GLU A 87 -16.41 -20.75 -11.35
C GLU A 87 -16.28 -19.95 -10.05
N ASN A 88 -15.05 -19.56 -9.67
CA ASN A 88 -14.77 -19.05 -8.32
C ASN A 88 -14.38 -17.56 -8.26
N VAL A 89 -14.15 -16.90 -9.40
CA VAL A 89 -13.64 -15.52 -9.44
C VAL A 89 -14.51 -14.59 -10.28
N ILE A 90 -15.10 -15.08 -11.37
CA ILE A 90 -15.91 -14.28 -12.31
C ILE A 90 -17.40 -14.59 -12.14
N PHE A 91 -18.03 -13.95 -11.15
CA PHE A 91 -19.46 -14.16 -10.85
C PHE A 91 -20.43 -13.46 -11.81
N THR A 92 -19.96 -12.53 -12.64
CA THR A 92 -20.82 -11.69 -13.49
C THR A 92 -21.09 -12.28 -14.88
N GLY A 93 -20.64 -13.51 -15.17
CA GLY A 93 -20.83 -14.18 -16.47
C GLY A 93 -20.03 -13.56 -17.63
N GLN A 94 -19.09 -12.65 -17.34
CA GLN A 94 -18.24 -12.02 -18.36
C GLN A 94 -17.12 -12.96 -18.83
N PRO A 95 -16.59 -12.79 -20.06
CA PRO A 95 -15.46 -13.59 -20.51
C PRO A 95 -14.20 -13.32 -19.67
N ILE A 96 -13.32 -14.32 -19.55
CA ILE A 96 -12.05 -14.20 -18.80
C ILE A 96 -11.12 -13.08 -19.34
N GLY A 97 -11.21 -12.74 -20.63
CA GLY A 97 -10.50 -11.59 -21.19
C GLY A 97 -11.05 -10.23 -20.73
N GLY A 98 -12.17 -10.20 -20.02
CA GLY A 98 -12.84 -9.00 -19.50
C GLY A 98 -12.08 -8.31 -18.38
N TYR A 99 -12.54 -7.10 -18.04
CA TYR A 99 -11.97 -6.29 -16.96
C TYR A 99 -12.72 -6.50 -15.65
N MET A 100 -12.01 -6.44 -14.53
CA MET A 100 -12.61 -6.47 -13.19
C MET A 100 -13.35 -5.16 -12.89
N LYS A 101 -14.65 -5.13 -13.20
CA LYS A 101 -15.53 -3.98 -12.96
C LYS A 101 -16.59 -4.33 -11.92
N SER A 102 -16.80 -3.42 -10.99
CA SER A 102 -17.95 -3.46 -10.09
C SER A 102 -19.25 -3.30 -10.91
N SER A 103 -20.30 -4.00 -10.48
CA SER A 103 -21.65 -3.86 -11.01
C SER A 103 -22.39 -2.63 -10.48
N MET A 104 -21.85 -1.97 -9.43
CA MET A 104 -22.48 -0.81 -8.82
C MET A 104 -22.29 0.44 -9.69
N SER A 105 -23.37 1.16 -9.94
CA SER A 105 -23.32 2.44 -10.64
C SER A 105 -22.76 3.54 -9.73
N LYS A 106 -22.10 4.55 -10.32
CA LYS A 106 -21.56 5.69 -9.55
C LYS A 106 -22.67 6.51 -8.88
N GLU A 107 -23.85 6.54 -9.48
CA GLU A 107 -25.01 7.27 -8.97
C GLU A 107 -25.57 6.58 -7.73
N ASP A 108 -25.82 5.27 -7.80
CA ASP A 108 -26.27 4.47 -6.66
C ASP A 108 -25.25 4.53 -5.53
N ALA A 109 -23.96 4.41 -5.85
CA ALA A 109 -22.90 4.48 -4.85
C ALA A 109 -22.85 5.83 -4.13
N LYS A 110 -23.05 6.93 -4.86
CA LYS A 110 -23.14 8.27 -4.25
C LYS A 110 -24.38 8.41 -3.37
N ASN A 111 -25.50 7.84 -3.78
CA ASN A 111 -26.75 7.87 -3.01
C ASN A 111 -26.65 7.04 -1.72
N TRP A 112 -25.96 5.90 -1.74
CA TRP A 112 -25.84 5.00 -0.58
C TRP A 112 -24.69 5.34 0.36
N PHE A 113 -23.54 5.75 -0.17
CA PHE A 113 -22.31 5.96 0.61
C PHE A 113 -21.86 7.43 0.69
N GLY A 114 -22.59 8.35 0.05
CA GLY A 114 -22.26 9.77 -0.03
C GLY A 114 -21.18 10.10 -1.08
N ALA A 115 -20.39 9.11 -1.49
CA ALA A 115 -19.37 9.23 -2.53
C ALA A 115 -19.23 7.92 -3.31
N ALA A 116 -18.86 8.02 -4.59
CA ALA A 116 -18.56 6.84 -5.38
C ALA A 116 -17.23 6.20 -4.90
N PRO A 117 -17.20 4.89 -4.62
CA PRO A 117 -15.99 4.17 -4.28
C PRO A 117 -14.90 4.36 -5.36
N PRO A 118 -13.64 4.59 -4.96
CA PRO A 118 -12.54 4.73 -5.91
C PRO A 118 -12.25 3.41 -6.61
N ASP A 119 -11.71 3.50 -7.84
CA ASP A 119 -11.06 2.37 -8.48
C ASP A 119 -9.75 2.02 -7.74
N LEU A 120 -9.55 0.75 -7.45
CA LEU A 120 -8.42 0.30 -6.63
C LEU A 120 -7.23 -0.15 -7.47
N THR A 121 -7.27 -0.06 -8.81
CA THR A 121 -6.19 -0.58 -9.67
C THR A 121 -4.83 -0.02 -9.27
N MET A 122 -4.77 1.24 -8.83
CA MET A 122 -3.53 1.94 -8.50
C MET A 122 -3.48 2.40 -7.03
N VAL A 123 -4.35 1.88 -6.17
CA VAL A 123 -4.47 2.36 -4.78
C VAL A 123 -3.15 2.27 -4.01
N THR A 124 -2.42 1.16 -4.16
CA THR A 124 -1.12 0.94 -3.52
C THR A 124 0.00 1.79 -4.09
N ARG A 125 -0.18 2.42 -5.25
CA ARG A 125 0.77 3.41 -5.81
C ARG A 125 0.49 4.82 -5.32
N VAL A 126 -0.78 5.13 -5.04
CA VAL A 126 -1.19 6.42 -4.49
C VAL A 126 -0.95 6.48 -2.97
N ARG A 127 -1.21 5.39 -2.26
CA ARG A 127 -1.18 5.35 -0.78
C ARG A 127 -0.07 4.50 -0.18
N SER A 128 0.66 3.71 -0.97
CA SER A 128 1.55 2.60 -0.53
C SER A 128 0.80 1.34 -0.10
N PRO A 129 1.40 0.14 -0.23
CA PRO A 129 0.81 -1.11 0.28
C PRO A 129 0.70 -1.10 1.81
N LYS A 130 1.67 -0.51 2.51
CA LYS A 130 1.68 -0.32 3.96
C LYS A 130 0.44 0.41 4.46
N TRP A 131 0.05 1.48 3.78
CA TRP A 131 -1.16 2.21 4.14
C TRP A 131 -2.43 1.38 3.94
N VAL A 132 -2.54 0.63 2.84
CA VAL A 132 -3.74 -0.21 2.58
C VAL A 132 -3.87 -1.31 3.62
N TYR A 133 -2.77 -1.98 3.97
CA TYR A 133 -2.75 -3.00 5.01
C TYR A 133 -3.24 -2.45 6.36
N ASN A 134 -2.69 -1.32 6.83
CA ASN A 134 -3.13 -0.72 8.09
C ASN A 134 -4.55 -0.14 8.01
N PHE A 135 -4.96 0.41 6.86
CA PHE A 135 -6.32 0.89 6.64
C PHE A 135 -7.34 -0.24 6.84
N LEU A 136 -7.07 -1.45 6.35
CA LEU A 136 -7.96 -2.59 6.54
C LEU A 136 -8.05 -3.05 8.00
N LYS A 137 -6.97 -2.90 8.77
CA LYS A 137 -6.88 -3.36 10.16
C LYS A 137 -7.47 -2.41 11.20
N THR A 138 -7.55 -1.14 10.89
CA THR A 138 -7.79 -0.08 11.88
C THR A 138 -9.23 0.42 11.90
N PHE A 139 -10.17 -0.41 11.45
CA PHE A 139 -11.60 -0.15 11.67
C PHE A 139 -11.95 -0.41 13.14
N TYR A 140 -12.72 0.49 13.74
CA TYR A 140 -13.19 0.38 15.11
C TYR A 140 -14.63 0.89 15.22
N ILE A 141 -15.33 0.49 16.28
CA ILE A 141 -16.71 0.91 16.55
C ILE A 141 -16.76 2.41 16.83
N ASP A 142 -17.61 3.13 16.10
CA ASP A 142 -17.90 4.54 16.33
C ASP A 142 -19.37 4.79 15.96
N ASP A 143 -20.21 4.96 16.97
CA ASP A 143 -21.66 5.14 16.84
C ASP A 143 -22.04 6.49 16.21
N LYS A 144 -21.12 7.46 16.16
CA LYS A 144 -21.34 8.77 15.53
C LYS A 144 -21.26 8.68 14.01
N ARG A 145 -20.78 7.56 13.47
CA ARG A 145 -20.62 7.35 12.03
C ARG A 145 -21.83 6.66 11.43
N PRO A 146 -22.21 6.95 10.17
CA PRO A 146 -23.38 6.34 9.53
C PRO A 146 -23.40 4.81 9.49
N PHE A 147 -22.22 4.18 9.46
CA PHE A 147 -22.06 2.72 9.43
C PHE A 147 -21.62 2.12 10.78
N GLY A 148 -21.66 2.91 11.86
CA GLY A 148 -21.28 2.44 13.20
C GLY A 148 -19.80 2.14 13.38
N VAL A 149 -18.95 2.52 12.42
CA VAL A 149 -17.50 2.31 12.44
C VAL A 149 -16.75 3.52 11.90
N ASN A 150 -15.52 3.69 12.39
CA ASN A 150 -14.55 4.67 11.90
C ASN A 150 -13.20 4.00 11.70
N ASN A 151 -12.19 4.76 11.24
CA ASN A 151 -10.89 4.23 10.90
C ASN A 151 -9.76 5.14 11.40
N LYS A 152 -8.72 4.58 12.03
CA LYS A 152 -7.60 5.38 12.56
C LYS A 152 -6.65 5.89 11.48
N VAL A 153 -6.45 5.12 10.40
CA VAL A 153 -5.57 5.50 9.29
C VAL A 153 -6.24 6.52 8.36
N PHE A 154 -7.56 6.44 8.22
CA PHE A 154 -8.36 7.38 7.45
C PHE A 154 -9.63 7.81 8.19
N PRO A 155 -9.53 8.79 9.09
CA PRO A 155 -10.65 9.24 9.89
C PRO A 155 -11.83 9.71 9.03
N ASN A 156 -13.04 9.43 9.50
CA ASN A 156 -14.29 9.80 8.86
C ASN A 156 -14.48 9.22 7.45
N VAL A 157 -13.86 8.08 7.16
CA VAL A 157 -14.07 7.37 5.90
C VAL A 157 -15.57 7.04 5.72
N GLY A 158 -16.05 7.16 4.48
CA GLY A 158 -17.43 6.81 4.09
C GLY A 158 -17.60 5.33 3.73
N MET A 159 -16.59 4.50 4.03
CA MET A 159 -16.57 3.08 3.71
C MET A 159 -17.02 2.29 4.95
N PRO A 160 -17.98 1.36 4.83
CA PRO A 160 -18.28 0.42 5.91
C PRO A 160 -17.09 -0.53 6.12
N HIS A 161 -17.04 -1.20 7.28
CA HIS A 161 -16.03 -2.22 7.52
C HIS A 161 -16.38 -3.51 6.79
N VAL A 162 -15.92 -3.63 5.54
CA VAL A 162 -16.25 -4.76 4.65
C VAL A 162 -15.70 -6.11 5.13
N LEU A 163 -14.61 -6.10 5.91
CA LEU A 163 -14.03 -7.32 6.48
C LEU A 163 -14.49 -7.60 7.91
N LEU A 164 -15.54 -6.93 8.40
CA LEU A 164 -16.11 -7.14 9.74
C LEU A 164 -16.39 -8.62 10.05
N PRO A 165 -16.95 -9.43 9.12
CA PRO A 165 -17.17 -10.86 9.41
C PRO A 165 -15.88 -11.64 9.67
N LEU A 166 -14.74 -11.17 9.15
CA LEU A 166 -13.44 -11.80 9.38
C LEU A 166 -12.79 -11.25 10.65
N GLN A 167 -12.71 -9.93 10.79
CA GLN A 167 -12.04 -9.28 11.92
C GLN A 167 -12.81 -9.45 13.23
N GLY A 168 -14.14 -9.32 13.18
CA GLY A 168 -14.93 -9.02 14.35
C GLY A 168 -14.90 -7.53 14.70
N PHE A 169 -15.55 -7.18 15.79
CA PHE A 169 -15.63 -5.80 16.25
C PHE A 169 -14.33 -5.40 16.96
N ALA A 170 -13.83 -4.20 16.68
CA ALA A 170 -12.72 -3.63 17.41
C ALA A 170 -13.13 -2.36 18.15
N VAL A 171 -12.53 -2.14 19.32
CA VAL A 171 -12.74 -0.98 20.18
C VAL A 171 -11.42 -0.28 20.44
N GLU A 172 -11.48 1.01 20.79
CA GLU A 172 -10.30 1.73 21.26
C GLU A 172 -9.96 1.26 22.67
N ASP A 173 -8.76 0.71 22.84
CA ASP A 173 -8.29 0.26 24.14
C ASP A 173 -7.66 1.44 24.88
N CYS A 174 -8.49 2.11 25.69
CA CYS A 174 -8.09 3.27 26.47
C CYS A 174 -7.45 2.92 27.82
N PHE A 175 -7.56 1.66 28.27
CA PHE A 175 -7.19 1.24 29.63
C PHE A 175 -6.39 -0.07 29.70
N GLY A 176 -6.08 -0.70 28.56
CA GLY A 176 -5.51 -2.05 28.48
C GLY A 176 -6.65 -3.09 28.47
N TYR A 177 -6.57 -4.08 27.59
CA TYR A 177 -7.60 -5.11 27.43
C TYR A 177 -7.98 -5.90 28.72
N GLU A 178 -7.18 -5.76 29.78
CA GLU A 178 -7.49 -6.23 31.14
C GLU A 178 -8.56 -5.39 31.85
N ALA A 179 -9.14 -4.38 31.20
CA ALA A 179 -10.09 -3.43 31.78
C ALA A 179 -11.39 -3.25 30.96
N VAL A 180 -11.62 -4.00 29.88
CA VAL A 180 -12.96 -4.02 29.29
C VAL A 180 -13.78 -5.03 30.07
N ASP A 181 -14.41 -4.57 31.15
CA ASP A 181 -15.35 -5.37 31.92
C ASP A 181 -16.39 -5.98 30.99
N LEU A 182 -16.57 -7.30 31.14
CA LEU A 182 -17.60 -8.06 30.44
C LEU A 182 -18.96 -7.37 30.58
N MET A 183 -19.23 -6.64 31.67
CA MET A 183 -20.45 -5.85 31.85
C MET A 183 -20.59 -4.65 30.89
N GLU A 184 -19.51 -3.94 30.55
CA GLU A 184 -19.59 -2.80 29.61
C GLU A 184 -19.76 -3.32 28.18
N LEU A 185 -19.05 -4.39 27.83
CA LEU A 185 -19.21 -5.10 26.57
C LEU A 185 -20.64 -5.65 26.42
N GLU A 186 -21.16 -6.32 27.46
CA GLU A 186 -22.55 -6.76 27.51
C GLU A 186 -23.52 -5.58 27.39
N SER A 187 -23.26 -4.45 28.04
CA SER A 187 -24.11 -3.25 27.93
C SER A 187 -24.15 -2.67 26.51
N ILE A 188 -22.99 -2.59 25.84
CA ILE A 188 -22.87 -2.11 24.46
C ILE A 188 -23.56 -3.09 23.50
N LEU A 189 -23.37 -4.39 23.69
CA LEU A 189 -24.02 -5.43 22.89
C LEU A 189 -25.53 -5.46 23.13
N ARG A 190 -25.98 -5.22 24.36
CA ARG A 190 -27.39 -5.13 24.75
C ARG A 190 -28.08 -3.90 24.17
N GLU A 191 -27.45 -2.74 24.28
CA GLU A 191 -27.92 -1.48 23.69
C GLU A 191 -28.01 -1.59 22.16
N LYS A 192 -27.02 -2.25 21.54
CA LYS A 192 -26.96 -2.43 20.09
C LYS A 192 -27.77 -3.63 19.57
N LYS A 193 -28.49 -4.38 20.42
CA LYS A 193 -29.23 -5.62 20.09
C LYS A 193 -28.37 -6.70 19.40
N LEU A 194 -27.12 -6.81 19.81
CA LEU A 194 -26.12 -7.78 19.33
C LEU A 194 -25.84 -8.90 20.34
N GLU A 195 -26.74 -9.12 21.31
CA GLU A 195 -26.60 -10.04 22.45
C GLU A 195 -26.27 -11.51 22.07
N GLY A 196 -26.51 -11.91 20.82
CA GLY A 196 -26.25 -13.28 20.34
C GLY A 196 -24.85 -13.55 19.79
N ILE A 197 -23.92 -12.59 19.86
CA ILE A 197 -22.57 -12.70 19.26
C ILE A 197 -21.52 -13.27 20.25
N LEU A 198 -21.77 -13.24 21.56
CA LEU A 198 -20.87 -13.84 22.55
C LEU A 198 -21.26 -15.30 22.83
N THR A 199 -20.48 -16.25 22.32
CA THR A 199 -20.60 -17.67 22.70
C THR A 199 -19.48 -18.07 23.63
N ARG A 200 -19.66 -17.77 24.93
CA ARG A 200 -18.99 -18.44 26.05
C ARG A 200 -17.46 -18.29 26.04
N THR A 201 -16.98 -17.16 26.53
CA THR A 201 -15.62 -17.04 27.05
C THR A 201 -15.53 -17.76 28.40
N ASP A 202 -14.89 -18.93 28.41
CA ASP A 202 -14.68 -19.80 29.57
C ASP A 202 -13.35 -19.55 30.27
N ARG A 203 -12.86 -18.30 30.30
CA ARG A 203 -11.66 -17.93 31.05
C ARG A 203 -11.96 -16.87 32.11
N GLU A 204 -11.94 -17.32 33.36
CA GLU A 204 -11.61 -16.50 34.52
C GLU A 204 -10.24 -15.85 34.28
N THR A 205 -10.25 -14.64 33.73
CA THR A 205 -9.12 -13.73 33.76
C THR A 205 -9.43 -12.72 34.85
N GLU A 206 -8.52 -12.53 35.81
CA GLU A 206 -8.62 -11.50 36.84
C GLU A 206 -8.63 -10.14 36.13
N VAL A 207 -9.82 -9.57 35.95
CA VAL A 207 -10.02 -8.21 35.44
C VAL A 207 -9.72 -7.25 36.59
N GLU A 208 -8.87 -6.24 36.35
CA GLU A 208 -8.55 -5.24 37.37
C GLU A 208 -9.81 -4.39 37.69
N PRO A 209 -10.19 -4.19 38.96
CA PRO A 209 -11.41 -3.47 39.31
C PRO A 209 -11.43 -2.02 38.81
N TRP A 210 -12.56 -1.58 38.23
CA TRP A 210 -12.80 -0.21 37.71
C TRP A 210 -12.42 0.92 38.66
N ASP A 211 -12.55 0.70 39.98
CA ASP A 211 -12.18 1.65 41.03
C ASP A 211 -10.71 2.10 40.97
N ARG A 212 -9.84 1.35 40.27
CA ARG A 212 -8.41 1.65 40.09
C ARG A 212 -8.10 2.43 38.79
N LEU A 213 -9.09 2.64 37.92
CA LEU A 213 -8.96 3.35 36.63
C LEU A 213 -9.57 4.76 36.66
N GLU A 214 -10.36 5.08 37.69
CA GLU A 214 -10.92 6.42 37.89
C GLU A 214 -9.82 7.49 37.98
N GLY A 215 -9.87 8.50 37.11
CA GLY A 215 -8.98 9.67 37.14
C GLY A 215 -7.74 9.60 36.22
N ARG A 216 -7.55 8.53 35.44
CA ARG A 216 -6.54 8.49 34.37
C ARG A 216 -7.12 9.11 33.10
N GLU A 217 -6.42 10.03 32.46
CA GLU A 217 -6.83 10.53 31.14
C GLU A 217 -6.81 9.37 30.13
N PRO A 218 -7.88 9.15 29.35
CA PRO A 218 -7.91 8.10 28.32
C PRO A 218 -6.84 8.40 27.28
N ASN A 219 -5.75 7.63 27.30
CA ASN A 219 -4.83 7.57 26.20
C ASN A 219 -5.12 6.25 25.49
N CYS A 220 -5.75 6.31 24.31
CA CYS A 220 -6.21 5.13 23.57
C CYS A 220 -5.34 4.92 22.31
N PRO A 221 -4.04 4.55 22.46
CA PRO A 221 -3.14 4.39 21.33
C PRO A 221 -3.38 3.08 20.57
N GLU A 222 -4.11 2.12 21.15
CA GLU A 222 -4.21 0.76 20.62
C GLU A 222 -5.67 0.38 20.32
N LEU A 223 -5.86 -0.48 19.31
CA LEU A 223 -7.15 -1.04 18.96
C LEU A 223 -7.16 -2.51 19.36
N THR A 224 -8.21 -2.93 20.06
CA THR A 224 -8.40 -4.33 20.45
C THR A 224 -9.63 -4.91 19.78
N THR A 225 -9.44 -6.05 19.11
CA THR A 225 -10.53 -6.86 18.57
C THR A 225 -11.19 -7.66 19.69
N ILE A 226 -12.51 -7.58 19.78
CA ILE A 226 -13.32 -8.33 20.72
C ILE A 226 -13.31 -9.82 20.30
N PRO A 227 -12.83 -10.74 21.18
CA PRO A 227 -12.77 -12.16 20.87
C PRO A 227 -14.13 -12.73 20.44
N GLU A 228 -14.12 -13.75 19.58
CA GLU A 228 -15.30 -14.52 19.14
C GLU A 228 -16.35 -13.75 18.33
N THR A 229 -16.15 -12.45 18.09
CA THR A 229 -17.05 -11.65 17.24
C THR A 229 -16.78 -11.79 15.74
N GLY A 230 -15.62 -12.32 15.37
CA GLY A 230 -15.17 -12.53 13.99
C GLY A 230 -14.84 -13.99 13.70
N LEU A 231 -14.78 -14.34 12.41
CA LEU A 231 -14.41 -15.69 11.97
C LEU A 231 -12.92 -15.99 12.15
N TYR A 232 -12.06 -14.97 12.13
CA TYR A 232 -10.61 -15.11 12.21
C TYR A 232 -10.10 -14.65 13.57
N ASN A 233 -9.04 -15.31 14.04
CA ASN A 233 -8.23 -14.74 15.11
C ASN A 233 -7.37 -13.57 14.57
N VAL A 234 -6.71 -12.85 15.48
CA VAL A 234 -5.92 -11.65 15.14
C VAL A 234 -4.85 -11.94 14.08
N GLU A 235 -4.12 -13.05 14.19
CA GLU A 235 -3.05 -13.43 13.25
C GLU A 235 -3.60 -13.83 11.88
N GLN A 236 -4.71 -14.57 11.84
CA GLN A 236 -5.39 -14.95 10.61
C GLN A 236 -5.93 -13.73 9.87
N PHE A 237 -6.51 -12.79 10.62
CA PHE A 237 -6.99 -11.53 10.05
C PHE A 237 -5.85 -10.66 9.54
N ASP A 238 -4.73 -10.63 10.27
CA ASP A 238 -3.51 -9.96 9.86
C ASP A 238 -2.99 -10.49 8.52
N GLN A 239 -2.92 -11.81 8.39
CA GLN A 239 -2.54 -12.48 7.14
C GLN A 239 -3.51 -12.17 6.01
N ALA A 240 -4.82 -12.12 6.27
CA ALA A 240 -5.82 -11.80 5.27
C ALA A 240 -5.70 -10.34 4.78
N ALA A 241 -5.49 -9.39 5.70
CA ALA A 241 -5.22 -8.00 5.36
C ALA A 241 -3.92 -7.86 4.56
N TYR A 242 -2.86 -8.60 4.95
CA TYR A 242 -1.61 -8.66 4.22
C TYR A 242 -1.80 -9.21 2.81
N ASP A 243 -2.49 -10.35 2.64
CA ASP A 243 -2.74 -10.99 1.36
C ASP A 243 -3.52 -10.06 0.41
N LEU A 244 -4.56 -9.40 0.92
CA LEU A 244 -5.34 -8.43 0.15
C LEU A 244 -4.50 -7.22 -0.26
N ALA A 245 -3.71 -6.65 0.66
CA ALA A 245 -2.83 -5.51 0.35
C ALA A 245 -1.69 -5.91 -0.60
N ASN A 246 -1.16 -7.14 -0.49
CA ASN A 246 -0.13 -7.69 -1.37
C ASN A 246 -0.68 -7.91 -2.78
N PHE A 247 -1.89 -8.45 -2.89
CA PHE A 247 -2.61 -8.57 -4.15
C PHE A 247 -2.89 -7.21 -4.80
N LEU A 248 -3.35 -6.22 -4.04
CA LEU A 248 -3.54 -4.85 -4.54
C LEU A 248 -2.20 -4.18 -4.90
N HIS A 249 -1.08 -4.62 -4.30
CA HIS A 249 0.25 -4.18 -4.68
C HIS A 249 0.64 -4.70 -6.06
N TYR A 250 0.42 -6.01 -6.29
CA TYR A 250 0.56 -6.62 -7.60
C TYR A 250 -0.33 -5.92 -8.65
N MET A 251 -1.59 -5.62 -8.30
CA MET A 251 -2.52 -4.92 -9.19
C MET A 251 -2.07 -3.51 -9.56
N GLY A 252 -1.28 -2.82 -8.72
CA GLY A 252 -0.70 -1.52 -9.06
C GLY A 252 0.43 -1.59 -10.09
N ASP A 253 1.16 -2.70 -10.16
CA ASP A 253 2.39 -2.82 -10.97
C ASP A 253 2.76 -4.30 -11.24
N PRO A 254 2.01 -5.02 -12.09
CA PRO A 254 2.21 -6.46 -12.31
C PRO A 254 3.54 -6.78 -12.98
N SER A 255 4.11 -5.84 -13.73
CA SER A 255 5.41 -5.99 -14.39
C SER A 255 6.60 -5.65 -13.47
N ARG A 256 6.37 -5.38 -12.17
CA ARG A 256 7.41 -4.98 -11.22
C ARG A 256 8.51 -6.03 -11.07
N GLU A 257 8.15 -7.29 -10.91
CA GLU A 257 9.12 -8.38 -10.73
C GLU A 257 10.05 -8.48 -11.93
N ILE A 258 9.48 -8.45 -13.14
CA ILE A 258 10.25 -8.50 -14.39
C ILE A 258 11.15 -7.26 -14.51
N ARG A 259 10.64 -6.06 -14.19
CA ARG A 259 11.45 -4.83 -14.20
C ARG A 259 12.61 -4.88 -13.21
N GLN A 260 12.39 -5.39 -12.00
CA GLN A 260 13.42 -5.47 -10.98
C GLN A 260 14.52 -6.48 -11.35
N SER A 261 14.16 -7.63 -11.92
CA SER A 261 15.14 -8.60 -12.41
C SER A 261 15.92 -8.06 -13.62
N MET A 262 15.26 -7.41 -14.57
CA MET A 262 15.91 -6.78 -15.73
C MET A 262 16.82 -5.61 -15.34
N GLY A 263 16.44 -4.83 -14.32
CA GLY A 263 17.21 -3.68 -13.85
C GLY A 263 18.65 -4.04 -13.47
N GLY A 264 18.86 -5.18 -12.81
CA GLY A 264 20.21 -5.65 -12.46
C GLY A 264 21.09 -5.87 -13.70
N TYR A 265 20.57 -6.54 -14.72
CA TYR A 265 21.28 -6.76 -15.99
C TYR A 265 21.60 -5.45 -16.70
N VAL A 266 20.65 -4.50 -16.71
CA VAL A 266 20.86 -3.17 -17.32
C VAL A 266 21.96 -2.41 -16.58
N ILE A 267 21.98 -2.41 -15.25
CA ILE A 267 23.03 -1.73 -14.47
C ILE A 267 24.40 -2.35 -14.75
N VAL A 268 24.51 -3.69 -14.74
CA VAL A 268 25.78 -4.37 -15.06
C VAL A 268 26.24 -4.03 -16.49
N PHE A 269 25.33 -4.07 -17.46
CA PHE A 269 25.62 -3.69 -18.84
C PHE A 269 26.13 -2.24 -18.93
N LEU A 270 25.45 -1.30 -18.26
CA LEU A 270 25.85 0.11 -18.26
C LEU A 270 27.21 0.33 -17.61
N VAL A 271 27.54 -0.40 -16.53
CA VAL A 271 28.87 -0.34 -15.89
C VAL A 271 29.94 -0.81 -16.86
N ILE A 272 29.75 -1.96 -17.50
CA ILE A 272 30.69 -2.52 -18.48
C ILE A 272 30.86 -1.58 -19.67
N LEU A 273 29.76 -1.11 -20.24
CA LEU A 273 29.76 -0.16 -21.35
C LEU A 273 30.49 1.13 -20.98
N THR A 274 30.29 1.63 -19.75
CA THR A 274 30.97 2.83 -19.25
C THR A 274 32.48 2.64 -19.17
N ILE A 275 32.96 1.45 -18.77
CA ILE A 275 34.39 1.13 -18.75
C ILE A 275 34.97 1.20 -20.17
N PHE A 276 34.33 0.55 -21.14
CA PHE A 276 34.76 0.59 -22.54
C PHE A 276 34.69 2.01 -23.12
N ALA A 277 33.61 2.74 -22.88
CA ALA A 277 33.45 4.12 -23.32
C ALA A 277 34.50 5.04 -22.68
N TYR A 278 34.88 4.80 -21.43
CA TYR A 278 35.95 5.54 -20.75
C TYR A 278 37.31 5.29 -21.41
N PHE A 279 37.66 4.03 -21.70
CA PHE A 279 38.90 3.70 -22.40
C PHE A 279 38.91 4.27 -23.83
N LEU A 280 37.79 4.18 -24.55
CA LEU A 280 37.62 4.78 -25.87
C LEU A 280 37.83 6.30 -25.82
N LYS A 281 37.20 6.99 -24.86
CA LYS A 281 37.39 8.43 -24.63
C LYS A 281 38.86 8.75 -24.35
N ARG A 282 39.51 7.97 -23.49
CA ARG A 282 40.93 8.17 -23.13
C ARG A 282 41.83 8.11 -24.35
N GLU A 283 41.58 7.16 -25.26
CA GLU A 283 42.37 7.01 -26.48
C GLU A 283 42.08 8.13 -27.49
N TYR A 284 40.81 8.42 -27.77
CA TYR A 284 40.43 9.46 -28.73
C TYR A 284 40.87 10.87 -28.31
N TRP A 285 40.91 11.17 -27.01
CA TRP A 285 41.25 12.49 -26.49
C TRP A 285 42.74 12.68 -26.19
N LYS A 286 43.58 11.70 -26.53
CA LYS A 286 45.02 11.78 -26.28
C LYS A 286 45.69 12.92 -27.05
N ASP A 287 45.24 13.17 -28.28
CA ASP A 287 45.87 14.13 -29.20
C ASP A 287 45.21 15.52 -29.20
N VAL A 288 44.18 15.73 -28.37
CA VAL A 288 43.51 17.02 -28.25
C VAL A 288 44.33 17.93 -27.32
N PRO A 289 44.80 19.10 -27.79
CA PRO A 289 45.56 20.03 -26.96
C PRO A 289 44.73 20.49 -25.76
N LYS A 290 45.25 20.26 -24.55
CA LYS A 290 44.57 20.63 -23.29
C LYS A 290 44.58 22.14 -23.01
N SER A 291 45.36 22.91 -23.75
CA SER A 291 45.49 24.35 -23.63
C SER A 291 45.23 25.02 -24.98
N PRO A 292 44.49 26.14 -25.03
CA PRO A 292 44.38 26.92 -26.25
C PRO A 292 45.78 27.35 -26.71
N PRO A 293 46.04 27.44 -28.03
CA PRO A 293 47.32 27.91 -28.53
C PRO A 293 47.62 29.29 -27.93
N ARG A 294 48.82 29.46 -27.36
CA ARG A 294 49.28 30.76 -26.88
C ARG A 294 49.36 31.70 -28.08
N VAL A 295 48.35 32.57 -28.23
CA VAL A 295 48.44 33.71 -29.13
C VAL A 295 49.58 34.57 -28.60
N ARG A 296 50.73 34.53 -29.28
CA ARG A 296 51.83 35.45 -29.04
C ARG A 296 51.26 36.83 -29.39
N LYS A 297 50.98 37.66 -28.38
CA LYS A 297 50.75 39.08 -28.62
C LYS A 297 52.05 39.61 -29.20
N GLU A 298 52.11 39.78 -30.52
CA GLU A 298 53.19 40.55 -31.13
C GLU A 298 53.14 41.94 -30.51
N HIS A 299 54.22 42.30 -29.83
CA HIS A 299 54.40 43.64 -29.33
C HIS A 299 54.73 44.48 -30.57
N THR A 300 53.71 45.05 -31.19
CA THR A 300 53.90 46.15 -32.12
C THR A 300 54.49 47.30 -31.31
N SER A 301 55.82 47.44 -31.36
CA SER A 301 56.49 48.67 -30.99
C SER A 301 56.06 49.72 -32.01
N GLU A 302 55.09 50.54 -31.63
CA GLU A 302 54.79 51.78 -32.34
C GLU A 302 56.07 52.64 -32.35
N LEU A 303 56.43 53.08 -33.55
CA LEU A 303 57.34 54.20 -33.82
C LEU A 303 56.56 55.51 -33.70
#